data_AF-A0A2N0VHY1-F1
#
_entry.id   AF-A0A2N0VHY1-F1
#
_cell.length_a   1.000
_cell.length_b   1.000
_cell.length_c   1.000
_cell.angle_alpha   90.00
_cell.angle_beta   90.00
_cell.angle_gamma   90.00
#
_symmetry.space_group_name_H-M   'P 1'
#
loop_
_entity.id
_entity.type
_entity.pdbx_description
1 polymer ?
#
loop_
_entity_poly.entity_id
_entity_poly.type
_entity_poly.pdbx_seq_one_letter_code
_entity_poly.pdbx_strand_id
1 'polypeptide(L)'
;MNTQFTQLIEVIENLESQVKELGKLANETLPKHEWLTTQEFAELTGLKRKTICNYIGRNKIKFVKKNEQGRHLIHIMELDKWTK
;
A
#
# COMPACT_ATOMS: atom_id res chain seq x y z
N MET A 1 4.15 -4.43 45.64
CA MET A 1 3.68 -4.29 44.24
C MET A 1 3.90 -5.64 43.57
N ASN A 2 2.91 -6.20 42.88
CA ASN A 2 2.96 -7.57 42.37
C ASN A 2 3.90 -7.65 41.15
N THR A 3 5.00 -8.40 41.25
CA THR A 3 6.06 -8.48 40.21
C THR A 3 5.53 -8.93 38.85
N GLN A 4 4.51 -9.80 38.84
CA GLN A 4 3.84 -10.22 37.60
C GLN A 4 3.06 -9.08 36.94
N PHE A 5 2.47 -8.19 37.76
CA PHE A 5 1.73 -7.03 37.28
C PHE A 5 2.67 -5.99 36.64
N THR A 6 3.85 -5.77 37.23
CA THR A 6 4.88 -4.89 36.65
C THR A 6 5.40 -5.44 35.32
N GLN A 7 5.68 -6.74 35.23
CA GLN A 7 6.10 -7.38 33.98
C GLN A 7 5.04 -7.26 32.88
N LEU A 8 3.74 -7.39 33.24
CA LEU A 8 2.65 -7.25 32.28
C LEU A 8 2.57 -5.82 31.71
N ILE A 9 2.74 -4.79 32.56
CA ILE A 9 2.76 -3.39 32.11
C ILE A 9 3.89 -3.16 31.10
N GLU A 10 5.09 -3.65 31.39
CA GLU A 10 6.25 -3.49 30.51
C GLU A 10 6.05 -4.14 29.13
N VAL A 11 5.38 -5.30 29.09
CA VAL A 11 4.99 -5.94 27.82
C VAL A 11 3.97 -5.11 27.04
N ILE A 12 2.97 -4.54 27.71
CA ILE A 12 1.95 -3.69 27.07
C ILE A 12 2.60 -2.44 26.46
N GLU A 13 3.46 -1.75 27.21
CA GLU A 13 4.17 -0.55 26.74
C GLU A 13 5.04 -0.85 25.51
N ASN A 14 5.71 -2.01 25.49
CA ASN A 14 6.50 -2.44 24.35
C ASN A 14 5.63 -2.70 23.11
N LEU A 15 4.51 -3.41 23.27
CA LEU A 15 3.56 -3.66 22.18
C LEU A 15 2.99 -2.36 21.60
N GLU A 16 2.64 -1.39 22.45
CA GLU A 16 2.17 -0.07 22.02
C GLU A 16 3.24 0.65 21.18
N SER A 17 4.51 0.58 21.60
CA SER A 17 5.63 1.15 20.84
C SER A 17 5.77 0.49 19.47
N GLN A 18 5.72 -0.84 19.40
CA GLN A 18 5.83 -1.59 18.13
C GLN A 18 4.69 -1.25 17.16
N VAL A 19 3.45 -1.15 17.65
CA VAL A 19 2.30 -0.74 16.83
C VAL A 19 2.51 0.66 16.25
N LYS A 20 3.05 1.59 17.04
CA LYS A 20 3.34 2.96 16.59
C LYS A 20 4.40 2.99 15.50
N GLU A 21 5.44 2.15 15.59
CA GLU A 21 6.46 2.03 14.55
C GLU A 21 5.91 1.43 13.25
N LEU A 22 5.08 0.39 13.35
CA LEU A 22 4.39 -0.18 12.18
C LEU A 22 3.50 0.87 11.48
N GLY A 23 2.80 1.71 12.26
CA GLY A 23 2.01 2.81 11.71
C GLY A 23 2.85 3.84 10.95
N LYS A 24 4.07 4.15 11.41
CA LYS A 24 5.00 5.03 10.68
C LYS A 24 5.47 4.40 9.38
N LEU A 25 5.89 3.13 9.43
CA LEU A 25 6.32 2.39 8.25
C LEU A 25 5.20 2.28 7.21
N ALA A 26 3.97 2.01 7.63
CA ALA A 26 2.82 2.01 6.74
C ALA A 26 2.60 3.37 6.07
N ASN A 27 2.69 4.47 6.82
CA ASN A 27 2.56 5.83 6.28
C ASN A 27 3.70 6.24 5.33
N GLU A 28 4.89 5.66 5.49
CA GLU A 28 6.02 5.88 4.58
C GLU A 28 5.90 5.04 3.30
N THR A 29 5.28 3.86 3.40
CA THR A 29 5.17 2.90 2.30
C THR A 29 3.93 3.13 1.44
N LEU A 30 2.86 3.70 2.01
CA LEU A 30 1.64 3.99 1.27
C LEU A 30 1.84 5.18 0.32
N PRO A 31 1.37 5.08 -0.94
CA PRO A 31 1.43 6.20 -1.87
C PRO A 31 0.70 7.42 -1.31
N LYS A 32 1.40 8.55 -1.18
CA LYS A 32 0.84 9.82 -0.71
C LYS A 32 -0.02 10.53 -1.77
N HIS A 33 -0.15 9.92 -2.94
CA HIS A 33 -0.80 10.46 -4.12
C HIS A 33 -1.82 9.48 -4.68
N GLU A 34 -2.96 10.01 -5.13
CA GLU A 34 -4.09 9.21 -5.63
C GLU A 34 -3.79 8.44 -6.93
N TRP A 35 -2.70 8.76 -7.62
CA TRP A 35 -2.39 8.32 -8.98
C TRP A 35 -1.07 7.55 -9.07
N LEU A 36 -1.15 6.24 -9.01
CA LEU A 36 -0.02 5.34 -8.99
C LEU A 36 0.58 5.13 -10.38
N THR A 37 1.89 5.09 -10.48
CA THR A 37 2.56 4.56 -11.66
C THR A 37 2.25 3.08 -11.84
N THR A 38 2.45 2.57 -13.06
CA THR A 38 2.33 1.12 -13.32
C THR A 38 3.27 0.26 -12.47
N GLN A 39 4.37 0.83 -11.94
CA GLN A 39 5.33 0.13 -11.11
C GLN A 39 4.85 0.07 -9.66
N GLU A 40 4.41 1.19 -9.09
CA GLU A 40 3.81 1.22 -7.74
C GLU A 40 2.58 0.31 -7.67
N PHE A 41 1.71 0.35 -8.69
CA PHE A 41 0.56 -0.54 -8.76
C PHE A 41 0.95 -2.02 -8.85
N ALA A 42 2.07 -2.33 -9.52
CA ALA A 42 2.61 -3.69 -9.61
C ALA A 42 3.09 -4.20 -8.24
N GLU A 43 3.79 -3.35 -7.49
CA GLU A 43 4.30 -3.66 -6.16
C GLU A 43 3.15 -3.91 -5.17
N LEU A 44 2.10 -3.09 -5.22
CA LEU A 44 0.96 -3.21 -4.30
C LEU A 44 0.03 -4.40 -4.61
N THR A 45 -0.07 -4.81 -5.87
CA THR A 45 -0.97 -5.90 -6.29
C THR A 45 -0.25 -7.24 -6.51
N GLY A 46 1.08 -7.25 -6.49
CA GLY A 46 1.90 -8.41 -6.89
C GLY A 46 1.83 -8.75 -8.39
N LEU A 47 1.14 -7.95 -9.20
CA LEU A 47 1.00 -8.18 -10.63
C LEU A 47 2.25 -7.73 -11.39
N LYS A 48 2.63 -8.47 -12.43
CA LYS A 48 3.70 -8.04 -13.33
C LYS A 48 3.27 -6.79 -14.11
N ARG A 49 4.19 -5.82 -14.26
CA ARG A 49 3.96 -4.59 -15.06
C ARG A 49 3.38 -4.84 -16.46
N LYS A 50 3.88 -5.88 -17.15
CA LYS A 50 3.37 -6.29 -18.47
C LYS A 50 1.89 -6.69 -18.44
N THR A 51 1.47 -7.39 -17.39
CA THR A 51 0.08 -7.78 -17.16
C THR A 51 -0.80 -6.57 -16.96
N ILE A 52 -0.34 -5.60 -16.15
CA ILE A 52 -1.04 -4.33 -15.92
C ILE A 52 -1.24 -3.57 -17.24
N CYS A 53 -0.17 -3.38 -18.03
CA CYS A 53 -0.29 -2.70 -19.33
C CYS A 53 -1.30 -3.39 -20.27
N ASN A 54 -1.32 -4.72 -20.28
CA ASN A 54 -2.31 -5.49 -21.05
C ASN A 54 -3.74 -5.25 -20.54
N TYR A 55 -3.94 -5.26 -19.22
CA TYR A 55 -5.24 -4.97 -18.61
C TYR A 55 -5.73 -3.56 -18.89
N ILE A 56 -4.82 -2.58 -18.92
CA ILE A 56 -5.17 -1.23 -19.36
C ILE A 56 -5.60 -1.23 -20.84
N GLY A 57 -4.81 -1.84 -21.72
CA GLY A 57 -5.13 -1.90 -23.16
C GLY A 57 -6.45 -2.64 -23.46
N ARG A 58 -6.89 -3.52 -22.56
CA ARG A 58 -8.17 -4.25 -22.63
C ARG A 58 -9.29 -3.59 -21.82
N ASN A 59 -9.11 -2.35 -21.34
CA ASN A 59 -10.08 -1.61 -20.52
C ASN A 59 -10.56 -2.37 -19.26
N LYS A 60 -9.72 -3.23 -18.69
CA LYS A 60 -10.00 -3.95 -17.43
C LYS A 60 -9.69 -3.10 -16.19
N ILE A 61 -8.70 -2.21 -16.30
CA ILE A 61 -8.43 -1.15 -15.32
C ILE A 61 -9.09 0.12 -15.87
N LYS A 62 -10.09 0.65 -15.17
CA LYS A 62 -10.96 1.71 -15.68
C LYS A 62 -10.42 3.10 -15.39
N PHE A 63 -9.92 3.31 -14.18
CA PHE A 63 -9.43 4.62 -13.74
C PHE A 63 -7.95 4.79 -14.08
N VAL A 64 -7.68 5.15 -15.34
CA VAL A 64 -6.32 5.34 -15.87
C VAL A 64 -6.22 6.66 -16.61
N LYS A 65 -5.13 7.40 -16.39
CA LYS A 65 -4.75 8.57 -17.19
C LYS A 65 -3.31 8.46 -17.67
N LYS A 66 -2.88 9.37 -18.55
CA LYS A 66 -1.47 9.52 -18.92
C LYS A 66 -0.89 10.75 -18.23
N ASN A 67 0.38 10.67 -17.81
CA ASN A 67 1.13 11.84 -17.39
C ASN A 67 1.65 12.63 -18.61
N GLU A 68 2.35 13.74 -18.37
CA GLU A 68 2.94 14.60 -19.39
C GLU A 68 3.94 13.87 -20.30
N GLN A 69 4.53 12.77 -19.83
CA GLN A 69 5.45 11.92 -20.58
C GLN A 69 4.74 10.76 -21.32
N GLY A 70 3.41 10.76 -21.35
CA GLY A 70 2.60 9.71 -21.99
C GLY A 70 2.55 8.37 -21.23
N ARG A 71 3.09 8.30 -20.01
CA ARG A 71 3.11 7.09 -19.16
C ARG A 71 1.79 6.94 -18.42
N HIS A 72 1.35 5.70 -18.23
CA HIS A 72 0.09 5.38 -17.56
C HIS A 72 0.19 5.59 -16.05
N LEU A 73 -0.83 6.25 -15.50
CA LEU A 73 -1.11 6.41 -14.08
C LEU A 73 -2.46 5.79 -13.76
N ILE A 74 -2.54 5.04 -12.66
CA ILE A 74 -3.69 4.25 -12.23
C ILE A 74 -4.20 4.81 -10.91
N HIS A 75 -5.50 5.07 -10.81
CA HIS A 75 -6.08 5.60 -9.58
C HIS A 75 -6.04 4.55 -8.47
N ILE A 76 -5.77 4.97 -7.24
CA ILE A 76 -5.65 4.09 -6.07
C ILE A 76 -6.91 3.25 -5.81
N MET A 77 -8.11 3.75 -6.15
CA MET A 77 -9.38 3.00 -6.04
C MET A 77 -9.44 1.74 -6.90
N GLU A 78 -8.54 1.56 -7.87
CA GLU A 78 -8.47 0.28 -8.59
C GLU A 78 -7.93 -0.82 -7.67
N LEU A 79 -7.08 -0.52 -6.68
CA LEU A 79 -6.43 -1.52 -5.81
C LEU A 79 -7.43 -2.49 -5.17
N ASP A 80 -8.58 -2.02 -4.69
CA ASP A 80 -9.62 -2.85 -4.05
C ASP A 80 -10.06 -4.06 -4.91
N LYS A 81 -9.97 -3.95 -6.24
CA LYS A 81 -10.33 -5.05 -7.15
C LYS A 81 -9.22 -6.08 -7.33
N TRP A 82 -7.98 -5.74 -6.98
CA TRP A 82 -6.77 -6.51 -7.31
C TRP A 82 -5.97 -6.94 -6.07
N THR A 83 -6.22 -6.35 -4.91
CA THR A 83 -5.68 -6.77 -3.61
C THR A 83 -6.75 -7.57 -2.86
N LYS A 84 -6.72 -8.90 -3.00
CA LYS A 84 -7.52 -9.84 -2.19
C LYS A 84 -6.61 -10.81 -1.46
#